data_AF-A0A3G9J5M3-F1
#
_entry.id   AF-A0A3G9J5M3-F1
#
_cell.length_a   1.000
_cell.length_b   1.000
_cell.length_c   1.000
_cell.angle_alpha   90.00
_cell.angle_beta   90.00
_cell.angle_gamma   90.00
#
_symmetry.space_group_name_H-M   'P 1'
#
loop_
_entity.id
_entity.type
_entity.pdbx_description
1 polymer ?
#
loop_
_entity_poly.entity_id
_entity_poly.type
_entity_poly.pdbx_seq_one_letter_code
_entity_poly.pdbx_strand_id
1 'polypeptide(L)'
;MPTLEDFLTQYLASTPVQRTKFLTNFIMLLSEPQLTTLVRKLEELTLQERRSTSQHLSQIVKDETVRSIIQNISSIRDDGIYTKEDIYERVALFTDSSKRPTASRVHLKKRMMVHVDFAGLGTEHKGNHPAIVWHVENSNDRVLVIPCTSFKMDSTVESAYDINIGPAKFLGPNNTVHGVLSTSTVVLLDQIQPVSRKRIANYHTRNPANGSFGNARIDEIQARRIEEGLQVLMHGKKTLYEEFIYEDETMIPEFQDHELQYKHLFRVVRVLSDQRSHIDYMVEDDANTYILYKRPAKATLSSETRKDLLKKWIKPKAIRNPDKTIRMVSPAVRDTAYAALLQQVAPAVQTG
;
A
#
# COMPACT_ATOMS: atom_id res chain seq x y z
N MET A 1 13.63 -7.45 39.03
CA MET A 1 14.36 -8.32 38.07
C MET A 1 15.81 -7.85 38.01
N PRO A 2 16.79 -8.75 37.95
CA PRO A 2 18.20 -8.35 37.85
C PRO A 2 18.42 -7.50 36.59
N THR A 3 19.19 -6.42 36.72
CA THR A 3 19.48 -5.50 35.61
C THR A 3 20.62 -6.07 34.74
N LEU A 4 20.78 -5.56 33.52
CA LEU A 4 21.92 -5.92 32.65
C LEU A 4 23.27 -5.58 33.31
N GLU A 5 23.30 -4.56 34.17
CA GLU A 5 24.47 -4.16 34.96
C GLU A 5 24.82 -5.20 36.04
N ASP A 6 23.82 -5.71 36.76
CA ASP A 6 23.99 -6.80 37.72
C ASP A 6 24.49 -8.08 37.02
N PHE A 7 23.96 -8.33 35.82
CA PHE A 7 24.32 -9.46 34.97
C PHE A 7 25.79 -9.41 34.52
N LEU A 8 26.24 -8.29 33.96
CA LEU A 8 27.63 -8.13 33.47
C LEU A 8 28.64 -8.14 34.62
N THR A 9 28.25 -7.59 35.77
CA THR A 9 29.10 -7.58 36.98
C THR A 9 29.32 -8.99 37.53
N GLN A 10 28.27 -9.81 37.62
CA GLN A 10 28.39 -11.21 38.04
C GLN A 10 29.14 -12.07 37.02
N TYR A 11 28.90 -11.87 35.72
CA TYR A 11 29.58 -12.61 34.65
C TYR A 11 31.11 -12.41 34.69
N LEU A 12 31.56 -11.14 34.81
CA LEU A 12 32.98 -10.81 34.84
C LEU A 12 33.66 -11.25 36.14
N ALA A 13 32.95 -11.35 37.25
CA ALA A 13 33.48 -11.85 38.52
C ALA A 13 33.54 -13.39 38.62
N SER A 14 32.85 -14.11 37.74
CA SER A 14 32.70 -15.57 37.81
C SER A 14 33.90 -16.34 37.25
N THR A 15 34.06 -17.60 37.68
CA THR A 15 35.09 -18.50 37.11
C THR A 15 34.75 -18.91 35.66
N PRO A 16 35.72 -19.35 34.84
CA PRO A 16 35.47 -19.71 33.44
C PRO A 16 34.33 -20.73 33.25
N VAL A 17 34.22 -21.73 34.14
CA VAL A 17 33.16 -22.75 34.08
C VAL A 17 31.78 -22.17 34.42
N GLN A 18 31.71 -21.24 35.37
CA GLN A 18 30.47 -20.55 35.72
C GLN A 18 30.03 -19.58 34.63
N ARG A 19 30.98 -18.89 33.99
CA ARG A 19 30.74 -18.00 32.84
C ARG A 19 30.07 -18.73 31.69
N THR A 20 30.49 -19.96 31.36
CA THR A 20 29.83 -20.76 30.32
C THR A 20 28.37 -21.05 30.64
N LYS A 21 28.05 -21.38 31.90
CA LYS A 21 26.67 -21.65 32.35
C LYS A 21 25.81 -20.37 32.37
N PHE A 22 26.40 -19.23 32.71
CA PHE A 22 25.77 -17.90 32.64
C PHE A 22 25.51 -17.45 31.21
N LEU A 23 26.45 -17.68 30.29
CA LEU A 23 26.32 -17.40 28.87
C LEU A 23 25.19 -18.22 28.25
N THR A 24 25.08 -19.52 28.54
CA THR A 24 23.99 -20.34 27.99
C THR A 24 22.60 -19.81 28.35
N ASN A 25 22.42 -19.31 29.58
CA ASN A 25 21.15 -18.72 30.03
C ASN A 25 20.88 -17.33 29.41
N PHE A 26 21.92 -16.53 29.17
CA PHE A 26 21.80 -15.19 28.55
C PHE A 26 21.63 -15.26 27.03
N ILE A 27 22.28 -16.24 26.38
CA ILE A 27 22.17 -16.55 24.95
C ILE A 27 20.76 -17.07 24.62
N MET A 28 20.11 -17.83 25.51
CA MET A 28 18.70 -18.19 25.34
C MET A 28 17.75 -16.98 25.39
N LEU A 29 18.16 -15.87 26.01
CA LEU A 29 17.38 -14.63 26.12
C LEU A 29 17.63 -13.65 24.96
N LEU A 30 18.76 -13.80 24.25
CA LEU A 30 19.23 -12.90 23.20
C LEU A 30 19.80 -13.73 22.05
N SER A 31 18.91 -14.29 21.24
CA SER A 31 19.27 -14.99 20.02
C SER A 31 19.97 -14.02 19.04
N GLU A 32 21.30 -14.06 18.90
CA GLU A 32 22.01 -13.80 17.61
C GLU A 32 23.58 -13.83 17.69
N PRO A 33 24.27 -14.28 16.62
CA PRO A 33 25.74 -14.42 16.49
C PRO A 33 26.60 -13.18 16.76
N GLN A 34 26.01 -11.98 16.73
CA GLN A 34 26.71 -10.72 16.95
C GLN A 34 27.15 -10.55 18.41
N LEU A 35 26.38 -11.10 19.36
CA LEU A 35 26.71 -11.05 20.78
C LEU A 35 27.88 -12.00 21.09
N THR A 36 27.93 -13.16 20.46
CA THR A 36 29.07 -14.09 20.54
C THR A 36 30.34 -13.45 19.98
N THR A 37 30.23 -12.68 18.89
CA THR A 37 31.35 -11.95 18.30
C THR A 37 31.83 -10.82 19.22
N LEU A 38 30.92 -10.10 19.87
CA LEU A 38 31.24 -9.07 20.87
C LEU A 38 31.92 -9.69 22.10
N VAL A 39 31.40 -10.79 22.63
CA VAL A 39 31.98 -11.51 23.78
C VAL A 39 33.37 -12.02 23.45
N ARG A 40 33.58 -12.62 22.27
CA ARG A 40 34.91 -13.09 21.85
C ARG A 40 35.91 -11.94 21.74
N LYS A 41 35.49 -10.79 21.18
CA LYS A 41 36.32 -9.58 21.13
C LYS A 41 36.63 -9.03 22.52
N LEU A 42 35.69 -9.09 23.47
CA LEU A 42 35.91 -8.69 24.86
C LEU A 42 36.90 -9.63 25.59
N GLU A 43 36.94 -10.91 25.22
CA GLU A 43 37.90 -11.90 25.72
C GLU A 43 39.32 -11.71 25.15
N GLU A 44 39.45 -11.06 24.00
CA GLU A 44 40.74 -10.71 23.39
C GLU A 44 41.35 -9.42 23.99
N LEU A 45 40.56 -8.62 24.72
CA LEU A 45 41.03 -7.39 25.37
C LEU A 45 41.89 -7.65 26.60
N THR A 46 42.82 -6.73 26.90
CA THR A 46 43.56 -6.70 28.16
C THR A 46 42.65 -6.36 29.34
N LEU A 47 43.09 -6.66 30.56
CA LEU A 47 42.29 -6.48 31.77
C LEU A 47 41.87 -5.00 32.02
N GLN A 48 42.70 -4.05 31.57
CA GLN A 48 42.43 -2.62 31.66
C GLN A 48 41.44 -2.15 30.58
N GLU A 49 41.57 -2.66 29.35
CA GLU A 49 40.63 -2.37 28.26
C GLU A 49 39.24 -2.95 28.55
N ARG A 50 39.17 -4.15 29.14
CA ARG A 50 37.90 -4.74 29.60
C ARG A 50 37.21 -3.88 30.64
N ARG A 51 37.95 -3.36 31.61
CA ARG A 51 37.40 -2.44 32.64
C ARG A 51 36.87 -1.15 32.02
N SER A 52 37.64 -0.54 31.13
CA SER A 52 37.23 0.68 30.41
C SER A 52 36.00 0.46 29.53
N THR A 53 35.96 -0.67 28.82
CA THR A 53 34.85 -1.04 27.92
C THR A 53 33.60 -1.39 28.72
N SER A 54 33.74 -2.09 29.85
CA SER A 54 32.64 -2.39 30.77
C SER A 54 32.07 -1.12 31.41
N GLN A 55 32.90 -0.15 31.77
CA GLN A 55 32.45 1.16 32.27
C GLN A 55 31.69 1.94 31.18
N HIS A 56 32.20 1.99 29.94
CA HIS A 56 31.50 2.63 28.82
C HIS A 56 30.16 1.95 28.52
N LEU A 57 30.12 0.62 28.47
CA LEU A 57 28.87 -0.13 28.28
C LEU A 57 27.87 0.13 29.41
N SER A 58 28.35 0.21 30.67
CA SER A 58 27.50 0.53 31.82
C SER A 58 26.94 1.95 31.74
N GLN A 59 27.71 2.91 31.23
CA GLN A 59 27.22 4.27 30.98
C GLN A 59 26.19 4.31 29.85
N ILE A 60 26.41 3.59 28.75
CA ILE A 60 25.46 3.47 27.63
C ILE A 60 24.14 2.83 28.10
N VAL A 61 24.19 1.84 28.98
CA VAL A 61 22.99 1.19 29.54
C VAL A 61 22.29 2.06 30.60
N LYS A 62 22.99 3.05 31.18
CA LYS A 62 22.41 4.05 32.08
C LYS A 62 21.74 5.21 31.34
N ASP A 63 22.00 5.35 30.05
CA ASP A 63 21.33 6.32 29.20
C ASP A 63 19.82 6.05 29.16
N GLU A 64 19.04 7.06 29.54
CA GLU A 64 17.58 7.00 29.64
C GLU A 64 16.93 6.71 28.28
N THR A 65 17.54 7.21 27.20
CA THR A 65 17.10 6.98 25.82
C THR A 65 17.29 5.51 25.45
N VAL A 66 18.47 4.94 25.78
CA VAL A 66 18.76 3.52 25.52
C VAL A 66 17.83 2.61 26.33
N ARG A 67 17.58 2.94 27.61
CA ARG A 67 16.61 2.20 28.45
C ARG A 67 15.19 2.27 27.89
N SER A 68 14.76 3.46 27.47
CA SER A 68 13.46 3.65 26.84
C SER A 68 13.32 2.83 25.54
N ILE A 69 14.35 2.84 24.70
CA ILE A 69 14.39 2.03 23.48
C ILE A 69 14.31 0.54 23.81
N ILE A 70 15.09 0.05 24.77
CA ILE A 70 15.07 -1.37 25.20
C ILE A 70 13.71 -1.75 25.77
N GLN A 71 13.10 -0.90 26.61
CA GLN A 71 11.77 -1.14 27.17
C GLN A 71 10.71 -1.23 26.06
N ASN A 72 10.72 -0.28 25.12
CA ASN A 72 9.80 -0.29 23.99
C ASN A 72 9.97 -1.55 23.13
N ILE A 73 11.21 -1.94 22.81
CA ILE A 73 11.52 -3.17 22.05
C ILE A 73 11.04 -4.41 22.82
N SER A 74 11.28 -4.47 24.13
CA SER A 74 10.87 -5.60 24.98
C SER A 74 9.35 -5.74 25.13
N SER A 75 8.62 -4.63 24.95
CA SER A 75 7.16 -4.58 25.03
C SER A 75 6.45 -5.07 23.77
N ILE A 76 7.19 -5.26 22.66
CA ILE A 76 6.65 -5.80 21.40
C ILE A 76 6.21 -7.24 21.64
N ARG A 77 4.94 -7.51 21.36
CA ARG A 77 4.30 -8.82 21.42
C ARG A 77 3.70 -9.15 20.07
N ASP A 78 3.52 -10.44 19.82
CA ASP A 78 2.78 -10.91 18.66
C ASP A 78 1.33 -10.41 18.76
N ASP A 79 0.81 -9.81 17.70
CA ASP A 79 -0.55 -9.28 17.62
C ASP A 79 -1.47 -10.14 16.72
N GLY A 80 -1.00 -11.34 16.36
CA GLY A 80 -1.68 -12.29 15.48
C GLY A 80 -1.56 -11.96 13.99
N ILE A 81 -1.11 -10.75 13.63
CA ILE A 81 -0.87 -10.33 12.24
C ILE A 81 0.65 -10.28 11.97
N TYR A 82 1.42 -9.84 12.94
CA TYR A 82 2.88 -9.73 12.88
C TYR A 82 3.51 -10.48 14.06
N THR A 83 4.61 -11.16 13.77
CA THR A 83 5.47 -11.72 14.82
C THR A 83 6.49 -10.68 15.28
N LYS A 84 7.03 -10.89 16.48
CA LYS A 84 8.15 -10.11 16.99
C LYS A 84 9.36 -10.11 16.04
N GLU A 85 9.68 -11.25 15.43
CA GLU A 85 10.76 -11.39 14.44
C GLU A 85 10.48 -10.54 13.19
N ASP A 86 9.24 -10.51 12.72
CA ASP A 86 8.82 -9.71 11.58
C ASP A 86 9.03 -8.21 11.83
N ILE A 87 8.72 -7.76 13.04
CA ILE A 87 8.90 -6.36 13.45
C ILE A 87 10.40 -6.01 13.50
N TYR A 88 11.24 -6.91 14.00
CA TYR A 88 12.69 -6.72 14.00
C TYR A 88 13.28 -6.64 12.60
N GLU A 89 12.86 -7.49 11.67
CA GLU A 89 13.28 -7.38 10.27
C GLU A 89 12.91 -6.02 9.66
N ARG A 90 11.69 -5.52 9.93
CA ARG A 90 11.22 -4.23 9.41
C ARG A 90 12.04 -3.07 9.96
N VAL A 91 12.36 -3.10 11.25
CA VAL A 91 13.25 -2.11 11.88
C VAL A 91 14.66 -2.19 11.30
N ALA A 92 15.21 -3.41 11.14
CA ALA A 92 16.53 -3.63 10.56
C ALA A 92 16.63 -3.04 9.15
N LEU A 93 15.67 -3.34 8.27
CA LEU A 93 15.58 -2.79 6.92
C LEU A 93 15.58 -1.25 6.92
N PHE A 94 14.78 -0.64 7.82
CA PHE A 94 14.76 0.81 7.97
C PHE A 94 16.13 1.36 8.36
N THR A 95 16.77 0.78 9.39
CA THR A 95 18.10 1.22 9.84
C THR A 95 19.22 0.94 8.84
N ASP A 96 19.17 -0.14 8.07
CA ASP A 96 20.21 -0.44 7.10
C ASP A 96 20.10 0.47 5.87
N SER A 97 18.87 0.84 5.50
CA SER A 97 18.66 1.84 4.45
C SER A 97 19.23 3.22 4.82
N SER A 98 19.19 3.61 6.11
CA SER A 98 19.71 4.90 6.56
C SER A 98 21.25 4.97 6.51
N LYS A 99 21.93 3.84 6.74
CA LYS A 99 23.40 3.70 6.68
C LYS A 99 23.97 3.74 5.26
N ARG A 100 23.17 3.45 4.23
CA ARG A 100 23.64 3.50 2.83
C ARG A 100 24.08 4.94 2.50
N PRO A 101 25.22 5.15 1.84
CA PRO A 101 25.54 6.48 1.33
C PRO A 101 24.42 6.92 0.38
N THR A 102 24.00 8.17 0.48
CA THR A 102 23.03 8.72 -0.49
C THR A 102 23.67 8.58 -1.86
N ALA A 103 23.14 7.68 -2.69
CA ALA A 103 23.64 7.53 -4.05
C ALA A 103 23.40 8.87 -4.75
N SER A 104 24.44 9.70 -4.83
CA SER A 104 24.44 10.85 -5.71
C SER A 104 24.14 10.29 -7.10
N ARG A 105 23.10 10.79 -7.79
CA ARG A 105 22.85 10.71 -9.25
C ARG A 105 21.56 10.02 -9.73
N VAL A 106 20.64 9.52 -8.90
CA VAL A 106 19.34 9.10 -9.46
C VAL A 106 18.51 10.34 -9.79
N HIS A 107 18.47 10.69 -11.08
CA HIS A 107 17.68 11.80 -11.62
C HIS A 107 16.21 11.40 -11.71
N LEU A 108 15.54 11.42 -10.57
CA LEU A 108 14.11 11.15 -10.46
C LEU A 108 13.32 12.33 -11.01
N LYS A 109 12.23 12.02 -11.72
CA LYS A 109 11.29 13.01 -12.24
C LYS A 109 9.87 12.66 -11.80
N LYS A 110 9.02 13.67 -11.62
CA LYS A 110 7.59 13.47 -11.42
C LYS A 110 7.02 12.56 -12.51
N ARG A 111 6.07 11.69 -12.14
CA ARG A 111 5.40 10.65 -12.95
C ARG A 111 6.25 9.46 -13.36
N MET A 112 7.47 9.34 -12.84
CA MET A 112 8.34 8.20 -13.11
C MET A 112 7.96 7.01 -12.24
N MET A 113 7.89 5.82 -12.83
CA MET A 113 7.78 4.56 -12.09
C MET A 113 9.15 4.16 -11.55
N VAL A 114 9.19 3.77 -10.29
CA VAL A 114 10.38 3.27 -9.59
C VAL A 114 10.02 2.04 -8.77
N HIS A 115 11.02 1.29 -8.34
CA HIS A 115 10.90 0.20 -7.38
C HIS A 115 11.49 0.65 -6.06
N VAL A 116 10.70 0.54 -5.00
CA VAL A 116 11.05 1.02 -3.67
C VAL A 116 11.02 -0.15 -2.69
N ASP A 117 12.10 -0.28 -1.91
CA ASP A 117 12.17 -1.17 -0.76
C ASP A 117 11.44 -0.51 0.43
N PHE A 118 10.14 -0.76 0.52
CA PHE A 118 9.32 -0.28 1.61
C PHE A 118 9.63 -1.07 2.90
N ALA A 119 9.72 -0.36 4.03
CA ALA A 119 10.15 -0.96 5.29
C ALA A 119 9.04 -1.81 5.91
N GLY A 120 7.79 -1.47 5.62
CA GLY A 120 6.62 -2.12 6.16
C GLY A 120 6.29 -1.69 7.58
N LEU A 121 6.65 -0.48 8.01
CA LEU A 121 6.30 -0.03 9.36
C LEU A 121 4.85 0.46 9.38
N GLY A 122 4.04 -0.05 10.30
CA GLY A 122 2.60 0.24 10.36
C GLY A 122 1.84 -0.38 9.17
N THR A 123 1.08 0.44 8.45
CA THR A 123 0.27 0.02 7.29
C THR A 123 1.04 0.03 5.96
N GLU A 124 2.32 0.42 5.97
CA GLU A 124 3.20 0.39 4.79
C GLU A 124 3.37 -1.07 4.27
N HIS A 125 3.38 -1.25 2.96
CA HIS A 125 3.75 -2.53 2.35
C HIS A 125 5.19 -2.92 2.70
N LYS A 126 5.46 -4.20 2.98
CA LYS A 126 6.85 -4.68 3.21
C LYS A 126 7.48 -5.11 1.90
N GLY A 127 8.73 -4.72 1.66
CA GLY A 127 9.57 -5.22 0.58
C GLY A 127 9.58 -4.35 -0.68
N ASN A 128 10.08 -4.92 -1.77
CA ASN A 128 10.25 -4.22 -3.03
C ASN A 128 8.94 -4.15 -3.83
N HIS A 129 8.38 -2.94 -3.97
CA HIS A 129 7.15 -2.69 -4.72
C HIS A 129 7.31 -1.54 -5.72
N PRO A 130 6.56 -1.55 -6.85
CA PRO A 130 6.54 -0.42 -7.76
C PRO A 130 5.86 0.78 -7.09
N ALA A 131 6.30 1.98 -7.44
CA ALA A 131 5.74 3.24 -6.97
C ALA A 131 5.90 4.34 -8.03
N ILE A 132 5.03 5.33 -8.00
CA ILE A 132 5.12 6.53 -8.85
C ILE A 132 5.76 7.65 -8.06
N VAL A 133 6.81 8.26 -8.61
CA VAL A 133 7.39 9.48 -8.08
C VAL A 133 6.40 10.64 -8.28
N TRP A 134 5.87 11.17 -7.18
CA TRP A 134 4.89 12.26 -7.20
C TRP A 134 5.51 13.63 -6.99
N HIS A 135 6.47 13.72 -6.08
CA HIS A 135 7.22 14.94 -5.81
C HIS A 135 8.68 14.62 -5.51
N VAL A 136 9.59 15.45 -6.02
CA VAL A 136 11.04 15.30 -5.86
C VAL A 136 11.58 16.61 -5.32
N GLU A 137 12.15 16.57 -4.13
CA GLU A 137 12.97 17.66 -3.61
C GLU A 137 14.43 17.37 -3.99
N ASN A 138 15.03 18.18 -4.87
CA ASN A 138 16.38 17.92 -5.39
C ASN A 138 17.48 18.13 -4.34
N SER A 139 17.26 19.01 -3.38
CA SER A 139 18.19 19.29 -2.28
C SER A 139 18.14 18.25 -1.17
N ASN A 140 17.07 17.46 -1.08
CA ASN A 140 16.82 16.55 0.03
C ASN A 140 16.85 15.08 -0.43
N ASP A 141 17.16 14.19 0.52
CA ASP A 141 17.08 12.74 0.32
C ASP A 141 15.63 12.24 0.23
N ARG A 142 14.65 13.12 0.40
CA ARG A 142 13.22 12.81 0.44
C ARG A 142 12.59 12.85 -0.95
N VAL A 143 11.81 11.82 -1.26
CA VAL A 143 10.99 11.71 -2.47
C VAL A 143 9.59 11.29 -2.04
N LEU A 144 8.56 12.01 -2.48
CA LEU A 144 7.18 11.59 -2.26
C LEU A 144 6.79 10.58 -3.33
N VAL A 145 6.34 9.40 -2.92
CA VAL A 145 5.91 8.34 -3.83
C VAL A 145 4.49 7.89 -3.56
N ILE A 146 3.82 7.41 -4.60
CA ILE A 146 2.53 6.73 -4.53
C ILE A 146 2.78 5.25 -4.79
N PRO A 147 2.61 4.36 -3.79
CA PRO A 147 2.78 2.93 -3.99
C PRO A 147 1.82 2.38 -5.05
N CYS A 148 2.23 1.32 -5.72
CA CYS A 148 1.48 0.69 -6.79
C CYS A 148 1.49 -0.84 -6.66
N THR A 149 0.49 -1.46 -7.28
CA THR A 149 0.44 -2.91 -7.50
C THR A 149 -0.02 -3.22 -8.93
N SER A 150 0.15 -4.46 -9.37
CA SER A 150 -0.37 -4.91 -10.66
C SER A 150 -1.85 -5.24 -10.55
N PHE A 151 -2.63 -4.82 -11.55
CA PHE A 151 -4.03 -5.23 -11.67
C PHE A 151 -4.14 -6.72 -11.96
N LYS A 152 -4.93 -7.43 -11.18
CA LYS A 152 -5.24 -8.85 -11.34
C LYS A 152 -6.75 -9.01 -11.45
N MET A 153 -7.21 -9.53 -12.60
CA MET A 153 -8.65 -9.67 -12.89
C MET A 153 -9.42 -10.49 -11.83
N ASP A 154 -8.74 -11.37 -11.11
CA ASP A 154 -9.34 -12.31 -10.17
C ASP A 154 -9.29 -11.85 -8.70
N SER A 155 -8.54 -10.79 -8.38
CA SER A 155 -8.22 -10.43 -6.99
C SER A 155 -8.18 -8.93 -6.72
N THR A 156 -7.91 -8.10 -7.72
CA THR A 156 -7.96 -6.65 -7.54
C THR A 156 -9.41 -6.19 -7.44
N VAL A 157 -9.71 -5.46 -6.37
CA VAL A 157 -10.98 -4.76 -6.17
C VAL A 157 -10.65 -3.28 -6.14
N GLU A 158 -11.16 -2.53 -7.12
CA GLU A 158 -10.97 -1.09 -7.17
C GLU A 158 -11.79 -0.38 -6.09
N SER A 159 -11.32 0.79 -5.68
CA SER A 159 -11.97 1.65 -4.70
C SER A 159 -11.69 3.11 -5.02
N ALA A 160 -12.18 4.04 -4.18
CA ALA A 160 -11.82 5.45 -4.26
C ALA A 160 -10.31 5.69 -4.02
N TYR A 161 -9.61 4.74 -3.40
CA TYR A 161 -8.20 4.84 -3.02
C TYR A 161 -7.31 3.86 -3.78
N ASP A 162 -7.88 2.76 -4.28
CA ASP A 162 -7.23 1.74 -5.10
C ASP A 162 -7.67 1.92 -6.57
N ILE A 163 -6.93 2.72 -7.33
CA ILE A 163 -7.38 3.18 -8.64
C ILE A 163 -6.57 2.50 -9.74
N ASN A 164 -7.23 1.81 -10.67
CA ASN A 164 -6.59 1.35 -11.89
C ASN A 164 -6.36 2.52 -12.85
N ILE A 165 -5.09 2.87 -13.09
CA ILE A 165 -4.71 3.92 -14.03
C ILE A 165 -4.30 3.36 -15.40
N GLY A 166 -4.48 2.06 -15.64
CA GLY A 166 -3.97 1.39 -16.83
C GLY A 166 -2.45 1.20 -16.79
N PRO A 167 -1.84 0.71 -17.87
CA PRO A 167 -0.42 0.39 -17.89
C PRO A 167 0.46 1.65 -18.00
N ALA A 168 1.56 1.69 -17.26
CA ALA A 168 2.56 2.73 -17.43
C ALA A 168 3.25 2.61 -18.81
N LYS A 169 3.74 3.75 -19.32
CA LYS A 169 4.21 3.92 -20.69
C LYS A 169 5.69 4.26 -20.73
N PHE A 170 6.37 3.83 -21.77
CA PHE A 170 7.72 4.28 -22.09
C PHE A 170 7.59 5.46 -23.06
N LEU A 171 8.00 6.65 -22.62
CA LEU A 171 7.82 7.91 -23.35
C LEU A 171 9.15 8.40 -23.93
N GLY A 172 9.15 8.76 -25.21
CA GLY A 172 10.28 9.39 -25.90
C GLY A 172 10.36 10.92 -25.69
N PRO A 173 11.30 11.61 -26.36
CA PRO A 173 11.52 13.06 -26.21
C PRO A 173 10.29 13.95 -26.47
N ASN A 174 9.34 13.48 -27.29
CA ASN A 174 8.12 14.22 -27.67
C ASN A 174 6.84 13.60 -27.07
N ASN A 175 6.94 12.95 -25.90
CA ASN A 175 5.84 12.17 -25.29
C ASN A 175 5.29 11.05 -26.20
N THR A 176 6.06 10.62 -27.21
CA THR A 176 5.71 9.51 -28.08
C THR A 176 5.82 8.20 -27.30
N VAL A 177 4.75 7.42 -27.32
CA VAL A 177 4.70 6.10 -26.67
C VAL A 177 5.45 5.11 -27.55
N HIS A 178 6.54 4.54 -27.04
CA HIS A 178 7.34 3.51 -27.74
C HIS A 178 7.32 2.16 -27.01
N GLY A 179 6.49 2.05 -25.98
CA GLY A 179 6.29 0.83 -25.21
C GLY A 179 5.27 1.05 -24.11
N VAL A 180 4.65 -0.03 -23.67
CA VAL A 180 3.63 -0.04 -22.60
C VAL A 180 3.88 -1.27 -21.74
N LEU A 181 3.73 -1.16 -20.43
CA LEU A 181 3.80 -2.32 -19.55
C LEU A 181 2.67 -3.31 -19.88
N SER A 182 2.95 -4.61 -19.75
CA SER A 182 1.98 -5.67 -20.06
C SER A 182 0.81 -5.72 -19.07
N THR A 183 0.98 -5.17 -17.88
CA THR A 183 -0.03 -5.18 -16.82
C THR A 183 -0.46 -3.76 -16.49
N SER A 184 -1.75 -3.59 -16.23
CA SER A 184 -2.28 -2.33 -15.73
C SER A 184 -1.77 -2.06 -14.32
N THR A 185 -1.53 -0.79 -14.02
CA THR A 185 -1.03 -0.32 -12.73
C THR A 185 -2.21 0.14 -11.88
N VAL A 186 -2.26 -0.32 -10.63
CA VAL A 186 -3.20 0.14 -9.61
C VAL A 186 -2.42 0.98 -8.62
N VAL A 187 -2.85 2.22 -8.41
CA VAL A 187 -2.25 3.11 -7.40
C VAL A 187 -2.96 2.95 -6.07
N LEU A 188 -2.20 3.06 -4.98
CA LEU A 188 -2.68 2.93 -3.61
C LEU A 188 -2.54 4.29 -2.91
N LEU A 189 -3.60 5.11 -2.99
CA LEU A 189 -3.55 6.50 -2.57
C LEU A 189 -3.52 6.68 -1.05
N ASP A 190 -4.10 5.73 -0.31
CA ASP A 190 -4.08 5.70 1.15
C ASP A 190 -2.69 5.39 1.73
N GLN A 191 -1.73 4.98 0.89
CA GLN A 191 -0.36 4.67 1.28
C GLN A 191 0.70 5.65 0.75
N ILE A 192 0.27 6.84 0.32
CA ILE A 192 1.20 7.88 -0.13
C ILE A 192 2.14 8.25 1.01
N GLN A 193 3.44 8.21 0.74
CA GLN A 193 4.43 8.46 1.77
C GLN A 193 5.75 9.01 1.22
N PRO A 194 6.49 9.77 2.06
CA PRO A 194 7.84 10.15 1.76
C PRO A 194 8.82 8.98 1.97
N VAL A 195 9.66 8.74 0.98
CA VAL A 195 10.72 7.74 1.04
C VAL A 195 12.09 8.39 0.83
N SER A 196 13.11 7.78 1.42
CA SER A 196 14.51 8.16 1.17
C SER A 196 14.92 7.67 -0.23
N ARG A 197 15.74 8.44 -0.97
CA ARG A 197 16.30 8.01 -2.27
C ARG A 197 17.10 6.71 -2.14
N LYS A 198 17.63 6.42 -0.94
CA LYS A 198 18.37 5.19 -0.62
C LYS A 198 17.51 3.93 -0.65
N ARG A 199 16.18 4.08 -0.51
CA ARG A 199 15.20 2.99 -0.61
C ARG A 199 14.74 2.72 -2.04
N ILE A 200 15.13 3.54 -3.00
CA ILE A 200 14.80 3.32 -4.42
C ILE A 200 15.78 2.28 -4.97
N ALA A 201 15.33 1.03 -5.03
CA ALA A 201 16.12 -0.12 -5.45
C ALA A 201 16.45 -0.07 -6.95
N ASN A 202 15.47 0.32 -7.77
CA ASN A 202 15.64 0.43 -9.21
C ASN A 202 14.68 1.48 -9.79
N TYR A 203 15.05 2.11 -10.89
CA TYR A 203 14.24 3.10 -11.59
C TYR A 203 14.12 2.80 -13.10
N HIS A 204 14.85 1.80 -13.59
CA HIS A 204 14.72 1.27 -14.95
C HIS A 204 13.86 0.01 -14.94
N THR A 205 12.84 0.01 -15.79
CA THR A 205 11.96 -1.13 -16.03
C THR A 205 12.25 -1.69 -17.43
N ARG A 206 12.13 -3.01 -17.59
CA ARG A 206 12.27 -3.65 -18.90
C ARG A 206 11.07 -3.33 -19.77
N ASN A 207 11.29 -2.72 -20.93
CA ASN A 207 10.26 -2.44 -21.91
C ASN A 207 9.85 -3.74 -22.64
N PRO A 208 8.57 -4.16 -22.58
CA PRO A 208 8.11 -5.37 -23.24
C PRO A 208 8.24 -5.34 -24.78
N ALA A 209 8.21 -4.15 -25.39
CA ALA A 209 8.18 -4.02 -26.86
C ALA A 209 9.53 -4.34 -27.52
N ASN A 210 10.64 -4.03 -26.86
CA ASN A 210 11.99 -4.16 -27.42
C ASN A 210 13.00 -4.82 -26.46
N GLY A 211 12.57 -5.18 -25.25
CA GLY A 211 13.39 -5.83 -24.23
C GLY A 211 14.42 -4.92 -23.55
N SER A 212 14.52 -3.64 -23.92
CA SER A 212 15.50 -2.70 -23.37
C SER A 212 15.09 -2.19 -22.00
N PHE A 213 16.05 -1.75 -21.19
CA PHE A 213 15.78 -1.10 -19.91
C PHE A 213 15.56 0.40 -20.12
N GLY A 214 14.52 0.95 -19.50
CA GLY A 214 14.23 2.37 -19.57
C GLY A 214 13.24 2.81 -18.49
N ASN A 215 12.92 4.11 -18.49
CA ASN A 215 12.06 4.69 -17.46
C ASN A 215 10.60 4.58 -17.88
N ALA A 216 9.83 3.70 -17.23
CA ALA A 216 8.38 3.73 -17.35
C ALA A 216 7.83 4.98 -16.64
N ARG A 217 6.81 5.61 -17.23
CA ARG A 217 6.18 6.83 -16.73
C ARG A 217 4.67 6.76 -16.93
N ILE A 218 3.93 7.45 -16.08
CA ILE A 218 2.51 7.70 -16.33
C ILE A 218 2.34 8.95 -17.20
N ASP A 219 1.33 8.96 -18.05
CA ASP A 219 1.00 10.12 -18.87
C ASP A 219 0.12 11.15 -18.13
N GLU A 220 -0.33 12.18 -18.83
CA GLU A 220 -1.16 13.23 -18.26
C GLU A 220 -2.57 12.74 -17.88
N ILE A 221 -3.17 11.86 -18.66
CA ILE A 221 -4.51 11.31 -18.38
C ILE A 221 -4.46 10.48 -17.09
N GLN A 222 -3.44 9.63 -16.98
CA GLN A 222 -3.18 8.83 -15.78
C GLN A 222 -2.88 9.71 -14.56
N ALA A 223 -2.12 10.79 -14.74
CA ALA A 223 -1.83 11.73 -13.67
C ALA A 223 -3.08 12.46 -13.17
N ARG A 224 -3.95 12.93 -14.07
CA ARG A 224 -5.25 13.53 -13.71
C ARG A 224 -6.12 12.54 -12.95
N ARG A 225 -6.14 11.28 -13.36
CA ARG A 225 -6.89 10.23 -12.65
C ARG A 225 -6.41 10.04 -11.20
N ILE A 226 -5.11 10.15 -10.96
CA ILE A 226 -4.55 10.15 -9.60
C ILE A 226 -4.96 11.41 -8.83
N GLU A 227 -4.88 12.58 -9.48
CA GLU A 227 -5.26 13.86 -8.87
C GLU A 227 -6.74 13.87 -8.45
N GLU A 228 -7.65 13.27 -9.23
CA GLU A 228 -9.04 13.05 -8.84
C GLU A 228 -9.15 12.23 -7.54
N GLY A 229 -8.43 11.11 -7.45
CA GLY A 229 -8.43 10.29 -6.24
C GLY A 229 -7.86 11.03 -5.02
N LEU A 230 -6.88 11.91 -5.23
CA LEU A 230 -6.38 12.81 -4.18
C LEU A 230 -7.44 13.81 -3.73
N GLN A 231 -8.30 14.31 -4.61
CA GLN A 231 -9.42 15.17 -4.21
C GLN A 231 -10.41 14.42 -3.31
N VAL A 232 -10.66 13.14 -3.58
CA VAL A 232 -11.50 12.30 -2.70
C VAL A 232 -10.82 12.10 -1.34
N LEU A 233 -9.56 11.64 -1.35
CA LEU A 233 -8.82 11.30 -0.13
C LEU A 233 -8.52 12.51 0.77
N MET A 234 -8.07 13.64 0.19
CA MET A 234 -7.55 14.78 0.94
C MET A 234 -8.58 15.89 1.13
N HIS A 235 -9.54 16.04 0.21
CA HIS A 235 -10.56 17.09 0.26
C HIS A 235 -11.97 16.56 0.54
N GLY A 236 -12.14 15.25 0.73
CA GLY A 236 -13.42 14.65 1.07
C GLY A 236 -14.48 14.81 -0.03
N LYS A 237 -14.07 14.99 -1.30
CA LYS A 237 -15.02 14.98 -2.41
C LYS A 237 -15.67 13.61 -2.52
N LYS A 238 -16.98 13.57 -2.79
CA LYS A 238 -17.71 12.31 -3.02
C LYS A 238 -17.50 11.81 -4.45
N THR A 239 -17.48 10.49 -4.59
CA THR A 239 -17.52 9.82 -5.89
C THR A 239 -18.95 9.65 -6.41
N LEU A 240 -19.14 9.38 -7.70
CA LEU A 240 -20.46 9.04 -8.28
C LEU A 240 -21.19 7.97 -7.46
N TYR A 241 -20.45 6.95 -7.01
CA TYR A 241 -20.98 5.89 -6.16
C TYR A 241 -21.49 6.40 -4.82
N GLU A 242 -20.67 7.15 -4.09
CA GLU A 242 -21.01 7.64 -2.75
C GLU A 242 -22.15 8.65 -2.79
N GLU A 243 -22.13 9.55 -3.76
CA GLU A 243 -23.09 10.65 -3.85
C GLU A 243 -24.48 10.19 -4.29
N PHE A 244 -24.59 9.21 -5.20
CA PHE A 244 -25.88 8.89 -5.84
C PHE A 244 -26.34 7.44 -5.73
N ILE A 245 -25.47 6.50 -5.36
CA ILE A 245 -25.81 5.07 -5.35
C ILE A 245 -25.83 4.50 -3.94
N TYR A 246 -24.84 4.85 -3.12
CA TYR A 246 -24.73 4.34 -1.77
C TYR A 246 -25.80 4.91 -0.83
N GLU A 247 -26.06 6.23 -0.93
CA GLU A 247 -26.94 6.96 -0.01
C GLU A 247 -28.44 6.74 -0.30
N ASP A 248 -28.83 6.46 -1.55
CA ASP A 248 -30.24 6.26 -1.91
C ASP A 248 -30.62 4.77 -1.84
N GLU A 249 -31.26 4.34 -0.75
CA GLU A 249 -31.72 2.96 -0.59
C GLU A 249 -32.97 2.60 -1.41
N THR A 250 -33.68 3.60 -1.93
CA THR A 250 -34.99 3.41 -2.59
C THR A 250 -34.88 3.17 -4.09
N MET A 251 -33.72 3.47 -4.66
CA MET A 251 -33.49 3.41 -6.10
C MET A 251 -32.46 2.35 -6.50
N ILE A 252 -32.58 1.87 -7.72
CA ILE A 252 -31.64 1.03 -8.45
C ILE A 252 -31.02 1.91 -9.55
N PRO A 253 -29.69 2.02 -9.60
CA PRO A 253 -29.02 2.79 -10.65
C PRO A 253 -29.07 2.03 -11.96
N GLU A 254 -29.43 2.71 -13.04
CA GLU A 254 -29.33 2.21 -14.42
C GLU A 254 -28.48 3.17 -15.26
N PHE A 255 -27.36 2.67 -15.76
CA PHE A 255 -26.47 3.34 -16.70
C PHE A 255 -26.97 3.20 -18.15
N GLN A 256 -26.81 4.27 -18.92
CA GLN A 256 -27.04 4.27 -20.37
C GLN A 256 -26.02 3.37 -21.10
N ASP A 257 -24.75 3.44 -20.70
CA ASP A 257 -23.68 2.53 -21.10
C ASP A 257 -23.05 1.93 -19.85
N HIS A 258 -23.42 0.69 -19.54
CA HIS A 258 -22.94 0.01 -18.34
C HIS A 258 -21.41 -0.16 -18.32
N GLU A 259 -20.81 -0.55 -19.43
CA GLU A 259 -19.39 -0.90 -19.47
C GLU A 259 -18.50 0.33 -19.28
N LEU A 260 -18.88 1.44 -19.92
CA LEU A 260 -18.19 2.71 -19.79
C LEU A 260 -18.45 3.34 -18.42
N GLN A 261 -19.72 3.52 -18.04
CA GLN A 261 -20.09 4.26 -16.83
C GLN A 261 -19.73 3.52 -15.53
N TYR A 262 -19.57 2.20 -15.57
CA TYR A 262 -19.00 1.47 -14.44
C TYR A 262 -17.61 2.01 -14.03
N LYS A 263 -16.80 2.43 -15.01
CA LYS A 263 -15.48 3.03 -14.76
C LYS A 263 -15.58 4.42 -14.10
N HIS A 264 -16.78 5.01 -14.05
CA HIS A 264 -17.04 6.31 -13.44
C HIS A 264 -17.38 6.20 -11.95
N LEU A 265 -17.70 5.00 -11.42
CA LEU A 265 -18.19 4.81 -10.05
C LEU A 265 -17.30 5.46 -8.98
N PHE A 266 -15.98 5.31 -9.12
CA PHE A 266 -14.98 5.87 -8.20
C PHE A 266 -14.33 7.15 -8.75
N ARG A 267 -15.06 7.92 -9.57
CA ARG A 267 -14.63 9.22 -10.09
C ARG A 267 -15.45 10.32 -9.43
N VAL A 268 -14.82 11.48 -9.26
CA VAL A 268 -15.52 12.72 -8.95
C VAL A 268 -16.27 13.15 -10.21
N VAL A 269 -17.54 13.52 -10.05
CA VAL A 269 -18.39 13.93 -11.17
C VAL A 269 -18.90 15.35 -10.96
N ARG A 270 -19.10 16.06 -12.07
CA ARG A 270 -19.80 17.33 -12.10
C ARG A 270 -21.24 17.09 -12.52
N VAL A 271 -22.16 17.36 -11.60
CA VAL A 271 -23.60 17.30 -11.87
C VAL A 271 -24.00 18.46 -12.78
N LEU A 272 -24.67 18.16 -13.88
CA LEU A 272 -25.27 19.15 -14.78
C LEU A 272 -26.75 19.35 -14.45
N SER A 273 -27.46 18.26 -14.19
CA SER A 273 -28.87 18.26 -13.80
C SER A 273 -29.13 17.08 -12.85
N ASP A 274 -29.94 17.30 -11.82
CA ASP A 274 -30.44 16.24 -10.94
C ASP A 274 -31.97 16.26 -10.96
N GLN A 275 -32.54 15.28 -11.66
CA GLN A 275 -33.98 15.10 -11.77
C GLN A 275 -34.40 13.87 -10.94
N ARG A 276 -35.70 13.80 -10.63
CA ARG A 276 -36.26 12.68 -9.87
C ARG A 276 -35.99 11.32 -10.53
N SER A 277 -35.94 11.26 -11.86
CA SER A 277 -35.78 10.02 -12.63
C SER A 277 -34.37 9.75 -13.13
N HIS A 278 -33.48 10.75 -13.14
CA HIS A 278 -32.11 10.61 -13.64
C HIS A 278 -31.22 11.76 -13.20
N ILE A 279 -29.91 11.56 -13.31
CA ILE A 279 -28.87 12.57 -13.16
C ILE A 279 -28.11 12.68 -14.47
N ASP A 280 -27.92 13.90 -14.94
CA ASP A 280 -26.97 14.21 -16.00
C ASP A 280 -25.66 14.66 -15.36
N TYR A 281 -24.56 13.99 -15.69
CA TYR A 281 -23.26 14.28 -15.11
C TYR A 281 -22.14 14.23 -16.16
N MET A 282 -21.03 14.89 -15.83
CA MET A 282 -19.78 14.81 -16.58
C MET A 282 -18.67 14.35 -15.65
N VAL A 283 -17.64 13.74 -16.22
CA VAL A 283 -16.41 13.44 -15.50
C VAL A 283 -15.40 14.56 -15.75
N GLU A 284 -14.55 14.92 -14.77
CA GLU A 284 -13.73 16.15 -14.85
C GLU A 284 -12.83 16.25 -16.11
N ASP A 285 -12.38 15.13 -16.68
CA ASP A 285 -11.53 15.08 -17.86
C ASP A 285 -12.25 14.66 -19.16
N ASP A 286 -13.58 14.59 -19.14
CA ASP A 286 -14.39 14.20 -20.28
C ASP A 286 -15.38 15.32 -20.66
N ALA A 287 -15.51 15.60 -21.95
CA ALA A 287 -16.45 16.56 -22.49
C ALA A 287 -17.85 15.97 -22.70
N ASN A 288 -18.00 14.65 -22.59
CA ASN A 288 -19.25 13.95 -22.78
C ASN A 288 -20.17 14.07 -21.56
N THR A 289 -21.46 14.21 -21.83
CA THR A 289 -22.52 14.11 -20.82
C THR A 289 -23.00 12.66 -20.73
N TYR A 290 -23.15 12.17 -19.51
CA TYR A 290 -23.64 10.83 -19.20
C TYR A 290 -24.91 10.90 -18.37
N ILE A 291 -25.77 9.89 -18.54
CA ILE A 291 -27.03 9.79 -17.81
C ILE A 291 -26.98 8.59 -16.86
N LEU A 292 -27.32 8.83 -15.59
CA LEU A 292 -27.60 7.80 -14.60
C LEU A 292 -29.09 7.83 -14.28
N TYR A 293 -29.85 6.83 -14.71
CA TYR A 293 -31.27 6.70 -14.37
C TYR A 293 -31.45 6.19 -12.94
N LYS A 294 -32.37 6.82 -12.22
CA LYS A 294 -32.82 6.44 -10.86
C LYS A 294 -34.11 5.65 -10.98
N ARG A 295 -34.03 4.32 -10.93
CA ARG A 295 -35.19 3.44 -11.06
C ARG A 295 -35.73 3.03 -9.69
N PRO A 296 -37.03 3.15 -9.42
CA PRO A 296 -37.59 2.69 -8.15
C PRO A 296 -37.40 1.18 -7.99
N ALA A 297 -36.95 0.75 -6.81
CA ALA A 297 -36.87 -0.66 -6.48
C ALA A 297 -38.28 -1.28 -6.33
N LYS A 298 -38.43 -2.58 -6.63
CA LYS A 298 -39.63 -3.36 -6.30
C LYS A 298 -39.85 -3.33 -4.79
N ALA A 299 -41.11 -3.20 -4.37
CA ALA A 299 -41.49 -3.27 -2.96
C ALA A 299 -41.10 -4.58 -2.26
N THR A 300 -40.87 -5.66 -3.03
CA THR A 300 -40.45 -6.98 -2.52
C THR A 300 -38.94 -7.10 -2.30
N LEU A 301 -38.13 -6.12 -2.73
CA LEU A 301 -36.68 -6.17 -2.56
C LEU A 301 -36.31 -5.76 -1.13
N SER A 302 -35.70 -6.67 -0.35
CA SER A 302 -35.17 -6.32 0.97
C SER A 302 -33.91 -5.46 0.87
N SER A 303 -33.67 -4.65 1.90
CA SER A 303 -32.46 -3.81 2.00
C SER A 303 -31.18 -4.68 2.03
N GLU A 304 -31.20 -5.85 2.70
CA GLU A 304 -30.04 -6.75 2.71
C GLU A 304 -29.71 -7.31 1.32
N THR A 305 -30.72 -7.78 0.58
CA THR A 305 -30.51 -8.32 -0.78
C THR A 305 -30.00 -7.23 -1.70
N ARG A 306 -30.55 -6.01 -1.62
CA ARG A 306 -30.05 -4.86 -2.39
C ARG A 306 -28.58 -4.57 -2.07
N LYS A 307 -28.22 -4.49 -0.78
CA LYS A 307 -26.85 -4.23 -0.33
C LYS A 307 -25.86 -5.29 -0.80
N ASP A 308 -26.25 -6.57 -0.77
CA ASP A 308 -25.43 -7.66 -1.27
C ASP A 308 -25.21 -7.59 -2.79
N LEU A 309 -26.28 -7.33 -3.56
CA LEU A 309 -26.19 -7.16 -5.02
C LEU A 309 -25.33 -5.96 -5.40
N LEU A 310 -25.53 -4.80 -4.77
CA LEU A 310 -24.69 -3.62 -4.96
C LEU A 310 -23.22 -3.91 -4.62
N LYS A 311 -22.96 -4.60 -3.50
CA LYS A 311 -21.60 -4.99 -3.12
C LYS A 311 -20.95 -5.88 -4.17
N LYS A 312 -21.66 -6.88 -4.69
CA LYS A 312 -21.17 -7.78 -5.75
C LYS A 312 -20.96 -7.06 -7.08
N TRP A 313 -21.77 -6.05 -7.36
CA TRP A 313 -21.63 -5.22 -8.55
C TRP A 313 -20.42 -4.26 -8.45
N ILE A 314 -20.29 -3.51 -7.35
CA ILE A 314 -19.28 -2.44 -7.18
C ILE A 314 -17.92 -2.99 -6.77
N LYS A 315 -17.89 -4.06 -5.96
CA LYS A 315 -16.67 -4.71 -5.49
C LYS A 315 -16.67 -6.20 -5.87
N PRO A 316 -16.68 -6.50 -7.18
CA PRO A 316 -16.77 -7.87 -7.64
C PRO A 316 -15.52 -8.64 -7.24
N LYS A 317 -15.71 -9.85 -6.69
CA LYS A 317 -14.63 -10.79 -6.40
C LYS A 317 -14.83 -12.03 -7.26
N ALA A 318 -13.75 -12.56 -7.83
CA ALA A 318 -13.83 -13.80 -8.57
C ALA A 318 -14.35 -14.93 -7.68
N ILE A 319 -15.21 -15.77 -8.25
CA ILE A 319 -15.76 -16.94 -7.58
C ILE A 319 -14.86 -18.12 -7.89
N ARG A 320 -14.39 -18.80 -6.84
CA ARG A 320 -13.53 -19.97 -6.94
C ARG A 320 -14.29 -21.24 -6.57
N ASN A 321 -13.91 -22.35 -7.20
CA ASN A 321 -14.32 -23.68 -6.80
C ASN A 321 -13.60 -24.09 -5.49
N PRO A 322 -14.02 -25.17 -4.81
CA PRO A 322 -13.35 -25.68 -3.61
C PRO A 322 -11.85 -26.00 -3.83
N ASP A 323 -11.46 -26.34 -5.06
CA ASP A 323 -10.08 -26.60 -5.48
C ASP A 323 -9.26 -25.32 -5.77
N LYS A 324 -9.82 -24.14 -5.49
CA LYS A 324 -9.25 -22.80 -5.75
C LYS A 324 -9.14 -22.38 -7.23
N THR A 325 -9.62 -23.19 -8.17
CA THR A 325 -9.74 -22.79 -9.59
C THR A 325 -10.79 -21.70 -9.76
N ILE A 326 -10.60 -20.80 -10.73
CA ILE A 326 -11.52 -19.69 -10.98
C ILE A 326 -12.73 -20.22 -11.76
N ARG A 327 -13.91 -20.18 -11.14
CA ARG A 327 -15.19 -20.49 -11.78
C ARG A 327 -15.72 -19.31 -12.56
N MET A 328 -15.58 -18.10 -12.02
CA MET A 328 -16.07 -16.86 -12.61
C MET A 328 -15.14 -15.71 -12.27
N VAL A 329 -14.67 -14.98 -13.27
CA VAL A 329 -13.82 -13.80 -13.10
C VAL A 329 -14.65 -12.59 -12.64
N SER A 330 -13.99 -11.61 -12.01
CA SER A 330 -14.67 -10.45 -11.41
C SER A 330 -15.58 -9.67 -12.38
N PRO A 331 -15.20 -9.42 -13.66
CA PRO A 331 -16.10 -8.76 -14.61
C PRO A 331 -17.42 -9.52 -14.85
N ALA A 332 -17.38 -10.85 -14.94
CA ALA A 332 -18.59 -11.65 -15.12
C ALA A 332 -19.48 -11.65 -13.87
N VAL A 333 -18.88 -11.61 -12.68
CA VAL A 333 -19.61 -11.46 -11.40
C VAL A 333 -20.32 -10.10 -11.35
N ARG A 334 -19.62 -9.02 -11.75
CA ARG A 334 -20.16 -7.67 -11.85
C ARG A 334 -21.38 -7.63 -12.78
N ASP A 335 -21.24 -8.12 -14.00
CA ASP A 335 -22.29 -8.05 -15.02
C ASP A 335 -23.53 -8.85 -14.59
N THR A 336 -23.32 -10.02 -13.98
CA THR A 336 -24.40 -10.85 -13.42
C THR A 336 -25.12 -10.13 -12.27
N ALA A 337 -24.37 -9.49 -11.37
CA ALA A 337 -24.95 -8.73 -10.26
C ALA A 337 -25.73 -7.50 -10.73
N TYR A 338 -25.23 -6.79 -11.75
CA TYR A 338 -25.92 -5.65 -12.34
C TYR A 338 -27.21 -6.06 -13.06
N ALA A 339 -27.17 -7.13 -13.85
CA ALA A 339 -28.38 -7.68 -14.47
C ALA A 339 -29.43 -8.09 -13.41
N ALA A 340 -28.98 -8.70 -12.31
CA ALA A 340 -29.86 -9.06 -11.20
C ALA A 340 -30.45 -7.83 -10.48
N LEU A 341 -29.68 -6.73 -10.33
CA LEU A 341 -30.20 -5.45 -9.82
C LEU A 341 -31.32 -4.89 -10.70
N LEU A 342 -31.12 -4.87 -12.02
CA LEU A 342 -32.10 -4.35 -12.96
C LEU A 342 -33.40 -5.17 -12.99
N GLN A 343 -33.33 -6.48 -12.72
CA GLN A 343 -34.52 -7.31 -12.54
C GLN A 343 -35.35 -6.94 -11.30
N GLN A 344 -34.78 -6.17 -10.37
CA GLN A 344 -35.47 -5.66 -9.18
C GLN A 344 -36.07 -4.27 -9.38
N VAL A 345 -36.06 -3.72 -10.59
CA VAL A 345 -36.73 -2.46 -10.91
C VAL A 345 -38.25 -2.65 -10.93
N ALA A 346 -38.98 -1.74 -10.29
CA ALA A 346 -40.43 -1.72 -10.35
C ALA A 346 -40.91 -1.37 -11.77
N PRO A 347 -42.01 -1.96 -12.26
CA PRO A 347 -42.57 -1.59 -13.56
C PRO A 347 -42.89 -0.10 -13.61
N ALA A 348 -42.67 0.53 -14.77
CA ALA A 348 -43.04 1.92 -14.97
C ALA A 348 -44.54 2.07 -14.67
N VAL A 349 -44.88 2.95 -13.72
CA VAL A 349 -46.26 3.33 -13.50
C VAL A 349 -46.71 4.05 -14.77
N GLN A 350 -47.49 3.39 -15.61
CA GLN A 350 -48.19 4.04 -16.71
C GLN A 350 -49.16 5.03 -16.06
N THR A 351 -48.72 6.29 -15.97
CA THR A 351 -49.61 7.39 -15.61
C THR A 351 -50.40 7.69 -16.88
N GLY A 352 -51.64 7.20 -16.89
CA GLY A 352 -52.63 7.49 -17.94
C GLY A 352 -53.21 8.88 -17.80
#